data_AF-A0A2W4X1A0-F1
#
_entry.id   AF-A0A2W4X1A0-F1
#
_cell.length_a   1.000
_cell.length_b   1.000
_cell.length_c   1.000
_cell.angle_alpha   90.00
_cell.angle_beta   90.00
_cell.angle_gamma   90.00
#
_symmetry.space_group_name_H-M   'P 1'
#
loop_
_entity.id
_entity.type
_entity.pdbx_description
1 polymer ?
#
loop_
_entity_poly.entity_id
_entity_poly.type
_entity_poly.pdbx_seq_one_letter_code
_entity_poly.pdbx_strand_id
1 'polypeptide(L)'
;MRIPTLLAAAMTASACVSVDVAETDSPALRETIVPLQWRSTYEEYHFAPAVRAGDYVFLSGVVAAPVGGGTNEEAFEAGYDRAFAVIAAVLAEADAEWSDVVDITTYHTDLPAQFEVFARVKDRYVPEPYPAWTAIDVDRLLLDEGVVEIRVIAYAPRD
;
A
#
# COMPACT_ATOMS: atom_id res chain seq x y z
N MET A 1 -72.02 43.31 35.39
CA MET A 1 -71.26 42.15 35.90
C MET A 1 -70.81 41.36 34.68
N ARG A 2 -69.48 41.22 34.50
CA ARG A 2 -68.83 40.85 33.22
C ARG A 2 -68.87 39.33 32.97
N ILE A 3 -69.09 38.97 31.70
CA ILE A 3 -68.96 37.63 31.11
C ILE A 3 -67.46 37.30 30.93
N PRO A 4 -67.05 36.02 31.02
CA PRO A 4 -66.06 35.47 30.07
C PRO A 4 -66.56 34.11 29.52
N THR A 5 -66.81 33.93 28.23
CA THR A 5 -65.92 33.74 27.06
C THR A 5 -65.07 32.46 27.14
N LEU A 6 -65.52 31.44 26.38
CA LEU A 6 -64.77 30.21 26.06
C LEU A 6 -63.48 30.57 25.30
N LEU A 7 -62.36 29.98 25.71
CA LEU A 7 -61.10 29.98 24.98
C LEU A 7 -60.90 28.59 24.34
N ALA A 8 -60.97 28.51 23.01
CA ALA A 8 -60.57 27.32 22.26
C ALA A 8 -59.03 27.36 22.07
N ALA A 9 -58.35 26.30 22.52
CA ALA A 9 -56.91 26.14 22.30
C ALA A 9 -56.67 25.57 20.89
N ALA A 10 -55.96 26.32 20.04
CA ALA A 10 -55.46 25.83 18.75
C ALA A 10 -54.20 24.98 18.98
N MET A 11 -54.26 23.69 18.65
CA MET A 11 -53.08 22.84 18.59
C MET A 11 -52.41 23.01 17.23
N THR A 12 -51.21 23.60 17.19
CA THR A 12 -50.37 23.60 15.99
C THR A 12 -49.61 22.29 15.91
N ALA A 13 -49.88 21.49 14.87
CA ALA A 13 -49.09 20.32 14.55
C ALA A 13 -47.75 20.78 13.94
N SER A 14 -46.65 20.55 14.66
CA SER A 14 -45.30 20.72 14.12
C SER A 14 -45.02 19.56 13.17
N ALA A 15 -44.84 19.84 11.88
CA ALA A 15 -44.44 18.82 10.91
C ALA A 15 -42.99 18.41 11.18
N CYS A 16 -42.76 17.15 11.54
CA CYS A 16 -41.44 16.56 11.55
C CYS A 16 -40.98 16.42 10.09
N VAL A 17 -39.99 17.22 9.68
CA VAL A 17 -39.23 16.97 8.46
C VAL A 17 -38.29 15.80 8.77
N SER A 18 -38.61 14.63 8.26
CA SER A 18 -37.68 13.51 8.23
C SER A 18 -36.58 13.84 7.23
N VAL A 19 -35.35 14.02 7.73
CA VAL A 19 -34.16 14.05 6.90
C VAL A 19 -33.87 12.60 6.53
N ASP A 20 -34.08 12.25 5.27
CA ASP A 20 -33.59 10.99 4.73
C ASP A 20 -32.06 11.05 4.76
N VAL A 21 -31.46 10.33 5.71
CA VAL A 21 -30.02 10.03 5.65
C VAL A 21 -29.88 9.07 4.49
N ALA A 22 -29.50 9.60 3.33
CA ALA A 22 -29.09 8.78 2.21
C ALA A 22 -27.98 7.84 2.72
N GLU A 23 -28.25 6.54 2.76
CA GLU A 23 -27.24 5.51 2.87
C GLU A 23 -26.26 5.74 1.71
N THR A 24 -25.18 6.45 2.02
CA THR A 24 -24.06 6.57 1.11
C THR A 24 -23.38 5.24 1.24
N ASP A 25 -23.47 4.43 0.19
CA ASP A 25 -22.66 3.23 0.00
C ASP A 25 -21.22 3.66 0.29
N SER A 26 -20.75 3.36 1.51
CA SER A 26 -19.48 3.88 1.97
C SER A 26 -18.43 3.25 1.08
N PRO A 27 -17.69 4.03 0.27
CA PRO A 27 -16.70 3.45 -0.63
C PRO A 27 -15.81 2.56 0.21
N ALA A 28 -15.58 1.33 -0.25
CA ALA A 28 -14.88 0.32 0.52
C ALA A 28 -13.62 0.96 1.14
N LEU A 29 -13.59 1.06 2.48
CA LEU A 29 -12.54 1.77 3.24
C LEU A 29 -11.12 1.25 2.93
N ARG A 30 -11.06 0.09 2.28
CA ARG A 30 -9.87 -0.53 1.73
C ARG A 30 -10.22 -1.35 0.49
N GLU A 31 -9.30 -1.38 -0.47
CA GLU A 31 -9.35 -2.23 -1.65
C GLU A 31 -8.16 -3.20 -1.60
N THR A 32 -8.42 -4.48 -1.86
CA THR A 32 -7.36 -5.51 -1.95
C THR A 32 -7.00 -5.70 -3.41
N ILE A 33 -5.72 -5.51 -3.74
CA ILE A 33 -5.22 -5.56 -5.12
C ILE A 33 -4.49 -6.89 -5.31
N VAL A 34 -5.10 -7.79 -6.07
CA VAL A 34 -4.59 -9.14 -6.34
C VAL A 34 -4.62 -9.40 -7.85
N PRO A 35 -3.52 -9.11 -8.57
CA PRO A 35 -3.39 -9.40 -9.99
C PRO A 35 -3.57 -10.90 -10.27
N LEU A 36 -4.00 -11.26 -11.48
CA LEU A 36 -4.33 -12.65 -11.84
C LEU A 36 -3.21 -13.63 -11.52
N GLN A 37 -1.96 -13.22 -11.79
CA GLN A 37 -0.76 -14.02 -11.56
C GLN A 37 -0.41 -14.25 -10.08
N TRP A 38 -1.07 -13.55 -9.13
CA TRP A 38 -0.86 -13.68 -7.69
C TRP A 38 -2.03 -14.32 -6.95
N ARG A 39 -3.13 -14.68 -7.65
CA ARG A 39 -4.33 -15.23 -6.99
C ARG A 39 -4.07 -16.53 -6.24
N SER A 40 -3.28 -17.44 -6.81
CA SER A 40 -2.93 -18.69 -6.13
C SER A 40 -2.18 -18.41 -4.83
N THR A 41 -1.19 -17.52 -4.86
CA THR A 41 -0.41 -17.14 -3.68
C THR A 41 -1.28 -16.47 -2.62
N TYR A 42 -2.21 -15.60 -3.04
CA TYR A 42 -3.17 -14.95 -2.17
C TYR A 42 -4.09 -15.97 -1.46
N GLU A 43 -4.61 -16.95 -2.20
CA GLU A 43 -5.50 -17.99 -1.65
C GLU A 43 -4.75 -18.97 -0.73
N GLU A 44 -3.49 -19.28 -1.04
CA GLU A 44 -2.69 -20.24 -0.27
C GLU A 44 -2.10 -19.62 1.01
N TYR A 45 -1.51 -18.43 0.90
CA TYR A 45 -0.75 -17.79 1.98
C TYR A 45 -1.51 -16.65 2.68
N HIS A 46 -2.69 -16.28 2.18
CA HIS A 46 -3.55 -15.24 2.76
C HIS A 46 -2.89 -13.87 2.91
N PHE A 47 -2.02 -13.48 1.97
CA PHE A 47 -1.49 -12.13 1.88
C PHE A 47 -1.74 -11.52 0.50
N ALA A 48 -2.09 -10.23 0.48
CA ALA A 48 -2.30 -9.48 -0.76
C ALA A 48 -0.99 -8.85 -1.25
N PRO A 49 -0.74 -8.82 -2.58
CA PRO A 49 0.37 -8.06 -3.16
C PRO A 49 0.34 -6.59 -2.75
N ALA A 50 -0.85 -5.97 -2.78
CA ALA A 50 -1.08 -4.64 -2.25
C ALA A 50 -2.48 -4.48 -1.65
N VAL A 51 -2.59 -3.52 -0.73
CA VAL A 51 -3.86 -3.05 -0.19
C VAL A 51 -3.87 -1.53 -0.28
N ARG A 52 -4.91 -0.97 -0.90
CA ARG A 52 -5.18 0.46 -0.87
C ARG A 52 -6.09 0.78 0.30
N ALA A 53 -5.77 1.79 1.09
CA ALA A 53 -6.60 2.29 2.18
C ALA A 53 -6.64 3.83 2.11
N GLY A 54 -7.74 4.36 1.57
CA GLY A 54 -7.82 5.76 1.16
C GLY A 54 -6.79 6.08 0.07
N ASP A 55 -6.03 7.15 0.29
CA ASP A 55 -5.03 7.64 -0.65
C ASP A 55 -3.70 6.87 -0.59
N TYR A 56 -3.52 5.97 0.37
CA TYR A 56 -2.29 5.21 0.53
C TYR A 56 -2.41 3.80 -0.03
N VAL A 57 -1.33 3.33 -0.66
CA VAL A 57 -1.15 1.95 -1.14
C VAL A 57 -0.03 1.31 -0.35
N PHE A 58 -0.36 0.21 0.33
CA PHE A 58 0.57 -0.59 1.13
C PHE A 58 0.92 -1.84 0.34
N LEU A 59 2.19 -1.99 -0.03
CA LEU A 59 2.67 -3.16 -0.73
C LEU A 59 3.23 -4.17 0.27
N SER A 60 2.96 -5.45 0.02
CA SER A 60 3.69 -6.53 0.68
C SER A 60 5.15 -6.53 0.26
N GLY A 61 6.01 -7.11 1.10
CA GLY A 61 7.43 -7.18 0.80
C GLY A 61 7.72 -8.06 -0.42
N VAL A 62 8.66 -7.62 -1.26
CA VAL A 62 9.17 -8.37 -2.41
C VAL A 62 10.59 -8.80 -2.11
N VAL A 63 10.80 -10.12 -2.03
CA VAL A 63 12.10 -10.72 -1.78
C VAL A 63 12.91 -10.80 -3.08
N ALA A 64 14.08 -10.19 -3.08
CA ALA A 64 15.11 -10.34 -4.09
C ALA A 64 16.05 -11.49 -3.74
N ALA A 65 16.28 -12.37 -4.71
CA ALA A 65 17.28 -13.43 -4.63
C ALA A 65 18.33 -13.23 -5.75
N PRO A 66 19.62 -13.53 -5.49
CA PRO A 66 20.66 -13.39 -6.49
C PRO A 66 20.44 -14.34 -7.67
N VAL A 67 20.85 -13.92 -8.86
CA VAL A 67 20.69 -14.74 -10.08
C VAL A 67 21.68 -15.89 -10.11
N GLY A 68 21.19 -17.10 -10.37
CA GLY A 68 22.04 -18.29 -10.49
C GLY A 68 22.71 -18.73 -9.19
N GLY A 69 22.25 -18.21 -8.03
CA GLY A 69 22.85 -18.48 -6.72
C GLY A 69 24.22 -17.83 -6.51
N GLY A 70 24.63 -16.92 -7.39
CA GLY A 70 25.89 -16.20 -7.25
C GLY A 70 25.84 -15.13 -6.15
N THR A 71 26.97 -14.87 -5.50
CA THR A 71 27.10 -13.84 -4.46
C THR A 71 27.97 -12.67 -4.93
N ASN A 72 28.06 -12.45 -6.24
CA ASN A 72 28.79 -11.33 -6.83
C ASN A 72 27.85 -10.16 -7.14
N GLU A 73 28.43 -8.99 -7.43
CA GLU A 73 27.63 -7.78 -7.68
C GLU A 73 26.63 -7.94 -8.83
N GLU A 74 27.02 -8.61 -9.92
CA GLU A 74 26.14 -8.84 -11.09
C GLU A 74 24.91 -9.69 -10.74
N ALA A 75 25.10 -10.74 -9.94
CA ALA A 75 24.01 -11.61 -9.49
C ALA A 75 23.05 -10.87 -8.54
N PHE A 76 23.59 -10.02 -7.66
CA PHE A 76 22.78 -9.14 -6.81
C PHE A 76 22.02 -8.12 -7.63
N GLU A 77 22.69 -7.41 -8.54
CA GLU A 77 22.10 -6.36 -9.38
C GLU A 77 20.89 -6.90 -10.16
N ALA A 78 21.05 -8.04 -10.83
CA ALA A 78 19.97 -8.63 -11.60
C ALA A 78 18.84 -9.20 -10.73
N GLY A 79 19.15 -9.61 -9.48
CA GLY A 79 18.14 -9.99 -8.49
C GLY A 79 17.31 -8.80 -8.01
N TYR A 80 17.98 -7.69 -7.70
CA TYR A 80 17.36 -6.43 -7.31
C TYR A 80 16.51 -5.86 -8.44
N ASP A 81 17.01 -5.81 -9.67
CA ASP A 81 16.24 -5.33 -10.84
C ASP A 81 14.92 -6.07 -11.00
N ARG A 82 14.92 -7.40 -10.81
CA ARG A 82 13.68 -8.17 -10.84
C ARG A 82 12.73 -7.78 -9.73
N ALA A 83 13.21 -7.61 -8.50
CA ALA A 83 12.36 -7.21 -7.37
C ALA A 83 11.77 -5.81 -7.59
N PHE A 84 12.56 -4.84 -8.04
CA PHE A 84 12.09 -3.48 -8.35
C PHE A 84 11.07 -3.49 -9.51
N ALA A 85 11.27 -4.30 -10.54
CA ALA A 85 10.31 -4.47 -11.63
C ALA A 85 8.98 -5.11 -11.17
N VAL A 86 9.05 -6.07 -10.23
CA VAL A 86 7.85 -6.66 -9.62
C VAL A 86 7.08 -5.61 -8.81
N ILE A 87 7.77 -4.80 -8.01
CA ILE A 87 7.14 -3.71 -7.24
C ILE A 87 6.47 -2.70 -8.19
N ALA A 88 7.15 -2.32 -9.29
CA ALA A 88 6.58 -1.44 -10.30
C ALA A 88 5.27 -2.00 -10.90
N ALA A 89 5.24 -3.30 -11.19
CA ALA A 89 4.04 -3.95 -11.70
C ALA A 89 2.89 -3.96 -10.68
N VAL A 90 3.20 -4.17 -9.39
CA VAL A 90 2.18 -4.13 -8.32
C VAL A 90 1.68 -2.70 -8.07
N LEU A 91 2.57 -1.69 -8.12
CA LEU A 91 2.18 -0.28 -8.06
C LEU A 91 1.25 0.08 -9.22
N ALA A 92 1.55 -0.37 -10.44
CA ALA A 92 0.72 -0.09 -11.61
C ALA A 92 -0.70 -0.67 -11.49
N GLU A 93 -0.86 -1.85 -10.88
CA GLU A 93 -2.17 -2.46 -10.59
C GLU A 93 -2.98 -1.64 -9.55
N ALA A 94 -2.30 -0.74 -8.83
CA ALA A 94 -2.90 0.22 -7.91
C ALA A 94 -3.09 1.62 -8.52
N ASP A 95 -2.84 1.82 -9.82
CA ASP A 95 -2.78 3.14 -10.47
C ASP A 95 -1.71 4.05 -9.84
N ALA A 96 -0.57 3.48 -9.42
CA ALA A 96 0.56 4.19 -8.83
C ALA A 96 1.88 3.86 -9.55
N GLU A 97 2.91 4.66 -9.30
CA GLU A 97 4.26 4.48 -9.82
C GLU A 97 5.34 4.78 -8.76
N TRP A 98 6.61 4.63 -9.11
CA TRP A 98 7.72 4.85 -8.17
C TRP A 98 7.82 6.28 -7.65
N SER A 99 7.35 7.27 -8.42
CA SER A 99 7.24 8.68 -8.00
C SER A 99 6.23 8.90 -6.88
N ASP A 100 5.27 7.98 -6.71
CA ASP A 100 4.25 8.05 -5.65
C ASP A 100 4.73 7.39 -4.34
N VAL A 101 5.85 6.66 -4.38
CA VAL A 101 6.41 6.00 -3.20
C VAL A 101 6.90 7.07 -2.22
N VAL A 102 6.44 6.99 -0.97
CA VAL A 102 6.77 7.95 0.10
C VAL A 102 7.61 7.31 1.22
N ASP A 103 7.59 5.98 1.33
CA ASP A 103 8.39 5.21 2.30
C ASP A 103 8.89 3.91 1.68
N ILE A 104 10.17 3.61 1.94
CA ILE A 104 10.82 2.35 1.62
C ILE A 104 11.39 1.76 2.92
N THR A 105 11.12 0.48 3.16
CA THR A 105 11.83 -0.31 4.19
C THR A 105 12.50 -1.50 3.51
N THR A 106 13.81 -1.68 3.74
CA THR A 106 14.57 -2.81 3.19
C THR A 106 15.18 -3.66 4.30
N TYR A 107 15.01 -4.97 4.19
CA TYR A 107 15.55 -5.97 5.11
C TYR A 107 16.62 -6.78 4.40
N HIS A 108 17.85 -6.69 4.87
CA HIS A 108 19.05 -7.24 4.25
C HIS A 108 19.61 -8.37 5.12
N THR A 109 20.06 -9.46 4.49
CA THR A 109 20.70 -10.58 5.21
C THR A 109 22.19 -10.39 5.44
N ASP A 110 22.81 -9.44 4.74
CA ASP A 110 24.18 -8.95 4.92
C ASP A 110 24.22 -7.51 4.42
N LEU A 111 23.77 -6.57 5.25
CA LEU A 111 23.65 -5.17 4.85
C LEU A 111 24.99 -4.58 4.37
N PRO A 112 26.13 -4.80 5.05
CA PRO A 112 27.43 -4.29 4.60
C PRO A 112 27.84 -4.79 3.21
N ALA A 113 27.59 -6.06 2.86
CA ALA A 113 27.95 -6.60 1.55
C ALA A 113 26.98 -6.16 0.44
N GLN A 114 25.73 -5.83 0.78
CA GLN A 114 24.66 -5.63 -0.18
C GLN A 114 24.37 -4.15 -0.49
N PHE A 115 24.62 -3.24 0.47
CA PHE A 115 24.08 -1.88 0.45
C PHE A 115 24.47 -1.07 -0.79
N GLU A 116 25.76 -1.04 -1.15
CA GLU A 116 26.23 -0.20 -2.26
C GLU A 116 25.66 -0.63 -3.62
N VAL A 117 25.58 -1.94 -3.87
CA VAL A 117 24.96 -2.47 -5.09
C VAL A 117 23.47 -2.16 -5.08
N PHE A 118 22.79 -2.40 -3.96
CA PHE A 118 21.36 -2.14 -3.81
C PHE A 118 21.01 -0.67 -4.03
N ALA A 119 21.76 0.26 -3.43
CA ALA A 119 21.54 1.69 -3.56
C ALA A 119 21.64 2.16 -5.02
N ARG A 120 22.65 1.69 -5.76
CA ARG A 120 22.78 1.98 -7.20
C ARG A 120 21.59 1.45 -8.01
N VAL A 121 21.12 0.24 -7.71
CA VAL A 121 19.93 -0.30 -8.37
C VAL A 121 18.70 0.55 -8.06
N LYS A 122 18.47 0.85 -6.78
CA LYS A 122 17.36 1.69 -6.31
C LYS A 122 17.31 3.02 -7.05
N ASP A 123 18.45 3.68 -7.25
CA ASP A 123 18.54 4.98 -7.95
C ASP A 123 18.12 4.92 -9.43
N ARG A 124 18.04 3.73 -10.04
CA ARG A 124 17.48 3.56 -11.40
C ARG A 124 15.95 3.62 -11.44
N TYR A 125 15.30 3.34 -10.31
CA TYR A 125 13.83 3.23 -10.22
C TYR A 125 13.17 4.37 -9.46
N VAL A 126 13.83 4.88 -8.41
CA VAL A 126 13.24 5.83 -7.46
C VAL A 126 13.68 7.26 -7.81
N PRO A 127 12.80 8.09 -8.41
CA PRO A 127 13.14 9.46 -8.79
C PRO A 127 13.11 10.44 -7.60
N GLU A 128 13.60 11.66 -7.83
CA GLU A 128 13.38 12.79 -6.91
C GLU A 128 11.94 13.33 -7.01
N PRO A 129 11.34 13.87 -5.92
CA PRO A 129 11.89 13.94 -4.56
C PRO A 129 11.91 12.54 -3.90
N TYR A 130 13.05 12.18 -3.31
CA TYR A 130 13.24 10.84 -2.76
C TYR A 130 12.35 10.55 -1.53
N PRO A 131 11.85 9.31 -1.36
CA PRO A 131 11.06 8.90 -0.20
C PRO A 131 11.88 8.82 1.09
N ALA A 132 11.19 8.67 2.23
CA ALA A 132 11.83 8.14 3.44
C ALA A 132 12.38 6.73 3.17
N TRP A 133 13.54 6.39 3.74
CA TRP A 133 14.12 5.06 3.59
C TRP A 133 14.79 4.59 4.88
N THR A 134 14.45 3.37 5.31
CA THR A 134 15.12 2.64 6.39
C THR A 134 15.69 1.32 5.83
N ALA A 135 16.98 1.08 6.06
CA ALA A 135 17.64 -0.20 5.76
C ALA A 135 18.01 -0.92 7.06
N ILE A 136 17.66 -2.20 7.15
CA ILE A 136 17.76 -3.02 8.37
C ILE A 136 18.50 -4.31 8.03
N ASP A 137 19.44 -4.71 8.89
CA ASP A 137 20.08 -6.03 8.82
C ASP A 137 19.23 -7.05 9.62
N VAL A 138 18.93 -8.20 9.02
CA VAL A 138 18.06 -9.25 9.56
C VAL A 138 18.70 -10.63 9.42
N ASP A 139 18.34 -11.55 10.33
CA ASP A 139 18.89 -12.91 10.35
C ASP A 139 18.50 -13.75 9.12
N ARG A 140 17.26 -13.60 8.62
CA ARG A 140 16.74 -14.35 7.46
C ARG A 140 15.48 -13.74 6.85
N LEU A 141 15.17 -14.16 5.62
CA LEU A 141 13.93 -13.85 4.89
C LEU A 141 13.11 -15.13 4.65
N LEU A 142 11.91 -15.00 4.06
CA LEU A 142 11.04 -16.14 3.79
C LEU A 142 11.61 -17.12 2.74
N LEU A 143 12.26 -16.58 1.70
CA LEU A 143 12.95 -17.40 0.70
C LEU A 143 14.37 -17.71 1.19
N ASP A 144 14.77 -18.98 1.15
CA ASP A 144 16.09 -19.42 1.62
C ASP A 144 17.24 -18.73 0.86
N GLU A 145 17.06 -18.45 -0.43
CA GLU A 145 18.02 -17.72 -1.27
C GLU A 145 17.79 -16.19 -1.27
N GLY A 146 16.80 -15.72 -0.52
CA GLY A 146 16.45 -14.31 -0.42
C GLY A 146 17.55 -13.54 0.30
N VAL A 147 18.04 -12.46 -0.33
CA VAL A 147 19.09 -11.62 0.24
C VAL A 147 18.58 -10.27 0.72
N VAL A 148 17.56 -9.72 0.06
CA VAL A 148 16.91 -8.45 0.44
C VAL A 148 15.40 -8.58 0.28
N GLU A 149 14.62 -8.10 1.26
CA GLU A 149 13.17 -7.89 1.09
C GLU A 149 12.87 -6.40 1.07
N ILE A 150 12.11 -5.95 0.07
CA ILE A 150 11.79 -4.55 -0.17
C ILE A 150 10.29 -4.35 0.07
N ARG A 151 9.94 -3.46 0.99
CA ARG A 151 8.56 -3.06 1.26
C ARG A 151 8.41 -1.57 1.01
N VAL A 152 7.29 -1.18 0.37
CA VAL A 152 7.03 0.22 0.04
C VAL A 152 5.62 0.65 0.44
N ILE A 153 5.46 1.95 0.68
CA ILE A 153 4.18 2.62 0.83
C ILE A 153 4.14 3.75 -0.19
N ALA A 154 3.08 3.81 -0.97
CA ALA A 154 2.83 4.90 -1.93
C ALA A 154 1.67 5.77 -1.48
N TYR A 155 1.74 7.07 -1.77
CA TYR A 155 0.65 8.02 -1.66
C TYR A 155 0.15 8.33 -3.08
N ALA A 156 -1.00 7.75 -3.43
CA ALA A 156 -1.58 7.81 -4.77
C ALA A 156 -3.09 8.12 -4.65
N PRO A 157 -3.47 9.37 -4.35
CA PRO A 157 -4.88 9.77 -4.22
C PRO A 157 -5.64 9.56 -5.55
N ARG A 158 -6.94 9.23 -5.44
CA ARG A 158 -7.84 9.13 -6.60
C ARG A 158 -8.76 10.36 -6.62
N ASP A 159 -9.04 10.89 -7.81
CA ASP A 159 -9.99 11.97 -8.03
C ASP A 159 -11.46 11.54 -7.83
#